data_AF-A0AA45LDY4-F1
#
_entry.id   AF-A0AA45LDY4-F1
#
_cell.length_a   1.000
_cell.length_b   1.000
_cell.length_c   1.000
_cell.angle_alpha   90.00
_cell.angle_beta   90.00
_cell.angle_gamma   90.00
#
_symmetry.space_group_name_H-M   'P 1'
#
loop_
_entity.id
_entity.type
_entity.pdbx_description
1 polymer ?
#
loop_
_entity_poly.entity_id
_entity_poly.type
_entity_poly.pdbx_seq_one_letter_code
_entity_poly.pdbx_strand_id
1 'polypeptide(L)'
;MDARSTRWRKRATASAIAVVTGVGLLASAGAAGAADAEGEIRPVPGAKVVSNRYLVVLKDSPEASWSVGSKLVTRFGGRVRVTWSDALQGFSFEGTERQARRLAADARVSFVEPVTEVTTSGTQTGAAWGLDRLDQRALPLDGKYTYPNTAANVTAYVVDTGIRTSHTDFGGRATIGYDAVGDGRNGQDCNGHGTHVAGTVGGTTYGVAKQAKLVGVRVLNCQGSGTSEQVVNGLNWITRNAVKPAVANLSLSGGVNSAIDQAVRASVASGVTYVVAAGNGDAQGNPKDACSVSPARVGEAIVVGATDRTDTKASFSNYGTCVDVFAPGVSIVSDTASGDTSTASYSGTSMAAPHVAGVAALLLSATPSLSPAQVESKIVSSATANAVKNPMTGSPNRLLFVEQAAATTPPPTTTTPTTPPVTTTPTNPSAKVFTNGADVVIPQSRSVASAITVAGLAGSAPSALSVTVAIKHPSRGDMQIDLLGPSGRAYRLANLNANDTAANLNTTYKVDASGETASGSWRLRILDVLRPASTGTLDSWSLTF
;
A
#
# COMPACT_ATOMS: atom_id res chain seq x y z
N MET A 1 -15.52 -91.22 1.15
CA MET A 1 -16.53 -90.16 1.35
C MET A 1 -16.35 -89.15 0.22
N ASP A 2 -16.51 -89.56 -1.04
CA ASP A 2 -17.79 -89.81 -1.76
C ASP A 2 -18.49 -88.51 -2.18
N ALA A 3 -18.99 -88.35 -3.41
CA ALA A 3 -18.80 -89.13 -4.65
C ALA A 3 -19.39 -88.37 -5.85
N ARG A 4 -18.75 -88.47 -7.04
CA ARG A 4 -19.37 -88.33 -8.40
C ARG A 4 -19.98 -86.93 -8.72
N SER A 5 -20.22 -86.50 -9.97
CA SER A 5 -19.66 -86.75 -11.32
C SER A 5 -19.99 -85.48 -12.17
N THR A 6 -19.77 -85.30 -13.48
CA THR A 6 -19.59 -86.19 -14.65
C THR A 6 -18.75 -85.49 -15.75
N ARG A 7 -18.58 -86.13 -16.91
CA ARG A 7 -17.97 -85.61 -18.17
C ARG A 7 -19.03 -84.81 -18.98
N TRP A 8 -18.75 -84.08 -20.06
CA TRP A 8 -18.36 -84.51 -21.44
C TRP A 8 -17.75 -83.29 -22.19
N ARG A 9 -16.55 -83.32 -22.79
CA ARG A 9 -16.04 -84.01 -24.01
C ARG A 9 -16.23 -83.26 -25.36
N LYS A 10 -15.08 -83.02 -26.02
CA LYS A 10 -14.81 -82.74 -27.47
C LYS A 10 -14.75 -81.28 -27.96
N ARG A 11 -13.53 -80.84 -28.30
CA ARG A 11 -13.21 -80.13 -29.57
C ARG A 11 -11.94 -80.74 -30.18
N ALA A 12 -11.84 -80.71 -31.50
CA ALA A 12 -10.81 -81.43 -32.26
C ALA A 12 -9.63 -80.54 -32.65
N THR A 13 -8.48 -81.19 -32.80
CA THR A 13 -7.30 -80.80 -33.61
C THR A 13 -7.68 -80.68 -35.11
N ALA A 14 -6.90 -80.11 -36.04
CA ALA A 14 -5.45 -79.85 -36.05
C ALA A 14 -5.02 -78.70 -37.00
N SER A 15 -3.70 -78.42 -36.98
CA SER A 15 -2.82 -78.02 -38.11
C SER A 15 -2.48 -76.52 -38.24
N ALA A 16 -1.24 -76.10 -38.53
CA ALA A 16 0.05 -76.83 -38.65
C ALA A 16 1.24 -75.93 -38.21
N ILE A 17 2.44 -76.50 -38.07
CA ILE A 17 3.65 -75.82 -37.55
C ILE A 17 4.59 -75.40 -38.69
N ALA A 18 4.94 -74.10 -38.75
CA ALA A 18 6.13 -73.48 -39.39
C ALA A 18 6.01 -71.95 -39.22
N VAL A 19 7.05 -71.10 -39.06
CA VAL A 19 8.51 -71.27 -38.91
C VAL A 19 9.07 -70.00 -38.21
N VAL A 20 10.07 -70.18 -37.33
CA VAL A 20 11.17 -69.25 -36.91
C VAL A 20 10.98 -67.71 -36.99
N THR A 21 11.07 -67.00 -35.85
CA THR A 21 12.07 -65.92 -35.55
C THR A 21 11.72 -65.09 -34.29
N GLY A 22 12.74 -64.53 -33.63
CA GLY A 22 12.64 -63.26 -32.88
C GLY A 22 12.18 -63.31 -31.42
N VAL A 23 13.14 -63.39 -30.47
CA VAL A 23 12.89 -62.99 -29.07
C VAL A 23 12.88 -61.45 -29.00
N GLY A 24 11.70 -60.86 -29.12
CA GLY A 24 11.45 -59.45 -28.85
C GLY A 24 10.86 -59.26 -27.45
N LEU A 25 11.62 -58.67 -26.53
CA LEU A 25 11.13 -58.23 -25.23
C LEU A 25 10.22 -57.00 -25.40
N LEU A 26 8.94 -57.24 -25.66
CA LEU A 26 7.90 -56.20 -25.57
C LEU A 26 7.53 -55.98 -24.10
N ALA A 27 8.19 -54.99 -23.49
CA ALA A 27 7.71 -54.42 -22.23
C ALA A 27 6.31 -53.81 -22.47
N SER A 28 5.30 -54.32 -21.75
CA SER A 28 3.96 -53.77 -21.78
C SER A 28 3.94 -52.42 -21.05
N ALA A 29 4.23 -51.34 -21.78
CA ALA A 29 3.99 -49.99 -21.31
C ALA A 29 2.48 -49.83 -21.07
N GLY A 30 2.09 -49.74 -19.79
CA GLY A 30 0.71 -49.44 -19.43
C GLY A 30 0.31 -48.09 -20.00
N ALA A 31 -0.83 -48.03 -20.69
CA ALA A 31 -1.36 -46.77 -21.22
C ALA A 31 -1.69 -45.83 -20.06
N ALA A 32 -0.80 -44.87 -19.78
CA ALA A 32 -1.12 -43.73 -18.94
C ALA A 32 -2.26 -42.98 -19.63
N GLY A 33 -3.45 -43.00 -19.02
CA GLY A 33 -4.61 -42.28 -19.55
C GLY A 33 -4.26 -40.80 -19.69
N ALA A 34 -4.53 -40.24 -20.88
CA ALA A 34 -4.28 -38.83 -21.14
C ALA A 34 -5.00 -37.97 -20.09
N ALA A 35 -4.24 -37.18 -19.33
CA ALA A 35 -4.82 -36.29 -18.33
C ALA A 35 -5.72 -35.27 -19.04
N ASP A 36 -6.95 -35.06 -18.53
CA ASP A 36 -7.83 -34.03 -19.06
C ASP A 36 -7.12 -32.66 -19.08
N ALA A 37 -7.31 -31.91 -20.16
CA ALA A 37 -6.71 -30.59 -20.32
C ALA A 37 -7.10 -29.63 -19.19
N GLU A 38 -6.14 -28.80 -18.79
CA GLU A 38 -6.26 -27.80 -17.73
C GLU A 38 -5.89 -26.42 -18.30
N GLY A 39 -6.75 -25.43 -18.08
CA GLY A 39 -6.58 -24.04 -18.50
C GLY A 39 -6.14 -23.13 -17.35
N GLU A 40 -5.96 -21.85 -17.66
CA GLU A 40 -5.62 -20.83 -16.66
C GLU A 40 -6.86 -20.29 -15.94
N ILE A 41 -6.76 -20.16 -14.62
CA ILE A 41 -7.71 -19.37 -13.83
C ILE A 41 -7.15 -17.95 -13.80
N ARG A 42 -7.92 -17.01 -14.36
CA ARG A 42 -7.56 -15.60 -14.44
C ARG A 42 -7.31 -15.03 -13.03
N PRO A 43 -6.15 -14.42 -12.76
CA PRO A 43 -5.87 -13.83 -11.46
C PRO A 43 -6.68 -12.55 -11.23
N VAL A 44 -6.98 -12.27 -9.96
CA VAL A 44 -7.67 -11.05 -9.47
C VAL A 44 -6.76 -10.32 -8.47
N PRO A 45 -5.72 -9.58 -8.93
CA PRO A 45 -4.70 -9.01 -8.05
C PRO A 45 -5.28 -8.03 -7.03
N GLY A 46 -4.85 -8.14 -5.77
CA GLY A 46 -5.28 -7.26 -4.68
C GLY A 46 -6.66 -7.57 -4.08
N ALA A 47 -7.43 -8.49 -4.65
CA ALA A 47 -8.73 -8.88 -4.11
C ALA A 47 -8.62 -10.05 -3.10
N LYS A 48 -9.44 -10.03 -2.06
CA LYS A 48 -9.55 -11.14 -1.10
C LYS A 48 -10.41 -12.25 -1.71
N VAL A 49 -9.78 -13.38 -2.03
CA VAL A 49 -10.41 -14.55 -2.66
C VAL A 49 -11.15 -15.40 -1.63
N VAL A 50 -12.35 -15.88 -1.98
CA VAL A 50 -13.08 -16.90 -1.24
C VAL A 50 -12.72 -18.27 -1.77
N SER A 51 -12.02 -19.05 -0.94
CA SER A 51 -11.48 -20.38 -1.29
C SER A 51 -12.52 -21.33 -1.88
N ASN A 52 -12.10 -22.14 -2.87
CA ASN A 52 -12.90 -23.15 -3.55
C ASN A 52 -14.17 -22.63 -4.26
N ARG A 53 -14.26 -21.31 -4.53
CA ARG A 53 -15.35 -20.71 -5.31
C ARG A 53 -14.81 -19.95 -6.52
N TYR A 54 -15.45 -20.16 -7.66
CA TYR A 54 -15.05 -19.57 -8.94
C TYR A 54 -16.26 -19.01 -9.70
N LEU A 55 -16.02 -17.99 -10.50
CA LEU A 55 -16.91 -17.50 -11.54
C LEU A 55 -16.49 -18.16 -12.85
N VAL A 56 -17.40 -18.87 -13.51
CA VAL A 56 -17.18 -19.46 -14.84
C VAL A 56 -18.00 -18.64 -15.83
N VAL A 57 -17.33 -17.85 -16.65
CA VAL A 57 -17.96 -17.01 -17.67
C VAL A 57 -17.92 -17.76 -18.99
N LEU A 58 -19.07 -17.85 -19.66
CA LEU A 58 -19.21 -18.54 -20.93
C LEU A 58 -18.92 -17.58 -22.10
N LYS A 59 -18.55 -18.16 -23.24
CA LYS A 59 -18.63 -17.45 -24.53
C LYS A 59 -20.09 -17.39 -24.96
N ASP A 60 -20.45 -16.40 -25.78
CA ASP A 60 -21.82 -16.25 -26.30
C ASP A 60 -22.33 -17.58 -26.88
N SER A 61 -23.38 -18.12 -26.27
CA SER A 61 -23.90 -19.44 -26.60
C SER A 61 -25.43 -19.43 -26.68
N PRO A 62 -26.04 -20.15 -27.63
CA PRO A 62 -27.47 -20.43 -27.59
C PRO A 62 -27.85 -21.46 -26.51
N GLU A 63 -26.88 -22.13 -25.86
CA GLU A 63 -27.16 -23.00 -24.72
C GLU A 63 -27.29 -22.21 -23.42
N ALA A 64 -28.43 -22.36 -22.72
CA ALA A 64 -28.63 -21.78 -21.40
C ALA A 64 -27.50 -22.18 -20.42
N SER A 65 -27.01 -21.23 -19.61
CA SER A 65 -25.84 -21.41 -18.74
C SER A 65 -25.98 -22.56 -17.73
N TRP A 66 -27.21 -22.89 -17.31
CA TRP A 66 -27.50 -24.08 -16.50
C TRP A 66 -27.21 -25.40 -17.23
N SER A 67 -27.53 -25.50 -18.52
CA SER A 67 -27.25 -26.70 -19.34
C SER A 67 -25.74 -26.91 -19.49
N VAL A 68 -25.01 -25.83 -19.81
CA VAL A 68 -23.54 -25.85 -19.93
C VAL A 68 -22.90 -26.21 -18.58
N GLY A 69 -23.29 -25.52 -17.50
CA GLY A 69 -22.79 -25.79 -16.15
C GLY A 69 -23.08 -27.20 -15.65
N SER A 70 -24.28 -27.73 -15.90
CA SER A 70 -24.64 -29.12 -15.54
C SER A 70 -23.81 -30.15 -16.28
N LYS A 71 -23.63 -30.00 -17.61
CA LYS A 71 -22.75 -30.87 -18.42
C LYS A 71 -21.30 -30.83 -17.92
N LEU A 72 -20.81 -29.64 -17.59
CA LEU A 72 -19.44 -29.42 -17.13
C LEU A 72 -19.18 -30.01 -15.74
N VAL A 73 -20.09 -29.79 -14.78
CA VAL A 73 -19.99 -30.37 -13.43
C VAL A 73 -20.20 -31.89 -13.45
N THR A 74 -21.03 -32.43 -14.34
CA THR A 74 -21.12 -33.88 -14.55
C THR A 74 -19.79 -34.47 -15.04
N ARG A 75 -19.07 -33.73 -15.89
CA ARG A 75 -17.78 -34.17 -16.48
C ARG A 75 -16.59 -34.04 -15.53
N PHE A 76 -16.53 -32.97 -14.73
CA PHE A 76 -15.35 -32.63 -13.93
C PHE A 76 -15.57 -32.63 -12.40
N GLY A 77 -16.81 -32.80 -11.94
CA GLY A 77 -17.20 -32.74 -10.54
C GLY A 77 -17.32 -31.31 -9.98
N GLY A 78 -17.66 -31.21 -8.69
CA GLY A 78 -17.97 -29.95 -8.00
C GLY A 78 -19.47 -29.65 -7.99
N ARG A 79 -19.85 -28.36 -7.88
CA ARG A 79 -21.25 -27.92 -7.83
C ARG A 79 -21.47 -26.57 -8.52
N VAL A 80 -22.53 -26.47 -9.33
CA VAL A 80 -23.08 -25.17 -9.74
C VAL A 80 -23.87 -24.58 -8.58
N ARG A 81 -23.55 -23.36 -8.13
CA ARG A 81 -24.27 -22.67 -7.04
C ARG A 81 -25.41 -21.78 -7.55
N VAL A 82 -25.17 -21.07 -8.65
CA VAL A 82 -26.10 -20.12 -9.30
C VAL A 82 -25.66 -19.92 -10.75
N THR A 83 -26.60 -19.63 -11.64
CA THR A 83 -26.39 -19.33 -13.06
C THR A 83 -26.88 -17.93 -13.39
N TRP A 84 -26.28 -17.30 -14.40
CA TRP A 84 -26.64 -15.98 -14.90
C TRP A 84 -26.80 -16.02 -16.42
N SER A 85 -27.75 -15.25 -16.94
CA SER A 85 -28.05 -15.16 -18.38
C SER A 85 -28.22 -13.73 -18.90
N ASP A 86 -28.51 -12.76 -18.03
CA ASP A 86 -29.01 -11.45 -18.46
C ASP A 86 -27.89 -10.43 -18.69
N ALA A 87 -27.13 -10.11 -17.64
CA ALA A 87 -25.97 -9.21 -17.71
C ALA A 87 -24.64 -9.93 -17.97
N LEU A 88 -24.60 -11.25 -17.77
CA LEU A 88 -23.41 -12.09 -17.92
C LEU A 88 -23.88 -13.53 -18.17
N GLN A 89 -23.41 -14.18 -19.23
CA GLN A 89 -23.63 -15.62 -19.43
C GLN A 89 -22.60 -16.41 -18.62
N GLY A 90 -23.03 -17.15 -17.60
CA GLY A 90 -22.10 -17.83 -16.72
C GLY A 90 -22.72 -18.55 -15.53
N PHE A 91 -21.87 -19.06 -14.65
CA PHE A 91 -22.28 -19.68 -13.40
C PHE A 91 -21.22 -19.61 -12.31
N SER A 92 -21.67 -19.61 -11.05
CA SER A 92 -20.80 -19.78 -9.89
C SER A 92 -20.52 -21.28 -9.69
N PHE A 93 -19.25 -21.63 -9.65
CA PHE A 93 -18.75 -22.97 -9.41
C PHE A 93 -18.15 -23.11 -8.01
N GLU A 94 -18.41 -24.24 -7.36
CA GLU A 94 -17.82 -24.64 -6.08
C GLU A 94 -17.08 -25.97 -6.26
N GLY A 95 -15.79 -26.00 -5.94
CA GLY A 95 -14.93 -27.15 -6.17
C GLY A 95 -13.45 -26.82 -5.99
N THR A 96 -12.59 -27.79 -6.28
CA THR A 96 -11.13 -27.61 -6.19
C THR A 96 -10.57 -26.76 -7.33
N GLU A 97 -9.41 -26.14 -7.12
CA GLU A 97 -8.70 -25.37 -8.15
C GLU A 97 -8.46 -26.21 -9.41
N ARG A 98 -8.10 -27.48 -9.27
CA ARG A 98 -7.90 -28.39 -10.40
C ARG A 98 -9.16 -28.58 -11.24
N GLN A 99 -10.33 -28.64 -10.60
CA GLN A 99 -11.62 -28.70 -11.32
C GLN A 99 -11.91 -27.38 -12.02
N ALA A 100 -11.63 -26.24 -11.39
CA ALA A 100 -11.75 -24.93 -12.02
C ALA A 100 -10.80 -24.75 -13.23
N ARG A 101 -9.57 -25.28 -13.18
CA ARG A 101 -8.66 -25.34 -14.33
C ARG A 101 -9.20 -26.21 -15.47
N ARG A 102 -9.81 -27.37 -15.16
CA ARG A 102 -10.48 -28.22 -16.17
C ARG A 102 -11.67 -27.51 -16.82
N LEU A 103 -12.43 -26.72 -16.06
CA LEU A 103 -13.50 -25.87 -16.59
C LEU A 103 -12.94 -24.79 -17.52
N ALA A 104 -11.83 -24.15 -17.16
CA ALA A 104 -11.15 -23.15 -17.99
C ALA A 104 -10.61 -23.70 -19.34
N ALA A 105 -10.48 -25.02 -19.48
CA ALA A 105 -10.08 -25.66 -20.73
C ALA A 105 -11.25 -26.02 -21.66
N ASP A 106 -12.52 -25.91 -21.24
CA ASP A 106 -13.65 -26.24 -22.11
C ASP A 106 -13.91 -25.14 -23.14
N ALA A 107 -14.10 -25.53 -24.41
CA ALA A 107 -14.25 -24.59 -25.53
C ALA A 107 -15.40 -23.58 -25.35
N ARG A 108 -16.43 -23.88 -24.55
CA ARG A 108 -17.57 -23.00 -24.25
C ARG A 108 -17.28 -21.95 -23.17
N VAL A 109 -16.23 -22.15 -22.37
CA VAL A 109 -15.82 -21.22 -21.32
C VAL A 109 -14.99 -20.10 -21.94
N SER A 110 -15.28 -18.86 -21.57
CA SER A 110 -14.54 -17.65 -21.95
C SER A 110 -13.36 -17.47 -20.99
N PHE A 111 -13.65 -17.46 -19.68
CA PHE A 111 -12.63 -17.47 -18.62
C PHE A 111 -13.21 -18.03 -17.31
N VAL A 112 -12.31 -18.43 -16.42
CA VAL A 112 -12.63 -18.74 -15.01
C VAL A 112 -11.80 -17.81 -14.13
N GLU A 113 -12.41 -17.24 -13.09
CA GLU A 113 -11.72 -16.44 -12.08
C GLU A 113 -12.22 -16.79 -10.67
N PRO A 114 -11.45 -16.54 -9.59
CA PRO A 114 -11.91 -16.80 -8.23
C PRO A 114 -13.01 -15.82 -7.80
N VAL A 115 -13.96 -16.28 -6.98
CA VAL A 115 -14.93 -15.37 -6.34
C VAL A 115 -14.22 -14.54 -5.28
N THR A 116 -14.43 -13.22 -5.30
CA THR A 116 -13.84 -12.27 -4.34
C THR A 116 -14.84 -11.82 -3.28
N GLU A 117 -14.35 -11.28 -2.16
CA GLU A 117 -15.16 -10.48 -1.24
C GLU A 117 -15.30 -9.04 -1.77
N VAL A 118 -16.49 -8.47 -1.60
CA VAL A 118 -16.80 -7.06 -1.90
C VAL A 118 -17.36 -6.42 -0.63
N THR A 119 -16.83 -5.25 -0.25
CA THR A 119 -17.21 -4.51 0.96
C THR A 119 -17.79 -3.16 0.61
N THR A 120 -18.81 -2.71 1.36
CA THR A 120 -19.34 -1.35 1.26
C THR A 120 -18.44 -0.36 2.00
N SER A 121 -18.09 0.76 1.37
CA SER A 121 -17.64 1.96 2.08
C SER A 121 -18.78 2.50 2.94
N GLY A 122 -18.48 3.07 4.10
CA GLY A 122 -19.47 3.75 4.94
C GLY A 122 -19.39 5.27 4.75
N THR A 123 -20.54 5.96 4.80
CA THR A 123 -20.60 7.43 4.77
C THR A 123 -21.30 7.96 6.02
N GLN A 124 -20.63 8.85 6.75
CA GLN A 124 -21.24 9.66 7.80
C GLN A 124 -21.80 10.94 7.19
N THR A 125 -23.08 11.24 7.41
CA THR A 125 -23.70 12.53 7.11
C THR A 125 -23.64 13.45 8.33
N GLY A 126 -23.49 14.76 8.14
CA GLY A 126 -23.27 15.69 9.25
C GLY A 126 -21.88 15.51 9.87
N ALA A 127 -20.88 15.17 9.06
CA ALA A 127 -19.51 14.98 9.49
C ALA A 127 -18.91 16.30 10.00
N ALA A 128 -18.02 16.22 10.99
CA ALA A 128 -17.21 17.36 11.39
C ALA A 128 -16.32 17.79 10.21
N TRP A 129 -16.12 19.11 10.04
CA TRP A 129 -15.49 19.64 8.82
C TRP A 129 -14.10 19.04 8.52
N GLY A 130 -13.35 18.65 9.55
CA GLY A 130 -12.03 18.03 9.40
C GLY A 130 -12.08 16.65 8.76
N LEU A 131 -13.15 15.88 9.01
CA LEU A 131 -13.41 14.61 8.33
C LEU A 131 -13.93 14.84 6.90
N ASP A 132 -14.91 15.72 6.77
CA ASP A 132 -15.57 16.17 5.53
C ASP A 132 -14.55 16.74 4.51
N ARG A 133 -13.46 17.35 4.98
CA ARG A 133 -12.39 17.77 4.08
C ARG A 133 -11.56 16.61 3.50
N LEU A 134 -11.56 15.41 4.09
CA LEU A 134 -10.62 14.35 3.71
C LEU A 134 -11.02 13.56 2.46
N ASP A 135 -12.30 13.34 2.19
CA ASP A 135 -12.75 12.50 1.06
C ASP A 135 -13.17 13.27 -0.20
N GLN A 136 -13.08 14.61 -0.17
CA GLN A 136 -13.23 15.47 -1.34
C GLN A 136 -11.91 16.14 -1.74
N ARG A 137 -11.73 16.45 -3.04
CA ARG A 137 -10.51 17.13 -3.52
C ARG A 137 -10.61 18.65 -3.51
N ALA A 138 -11.76 19.20 -3.91
CA ALA A 138 -12.01 20.64 -3.99
C ALA A 138 -13.10 21.07 -2.99
N LEU A 139 -13.07 22.35 -2.58
CA LEU A 139 -14.17 23.02 -1.87
C LEU A 139 -15.31 23.39 -2.85
N PRO A 140 -16.55 23.65 -2.39
CA PRO A 140 -17.02 23.70 -0.99
C PRO A 140 -17.21 22.32 -0.37
N LEU A 141 -17.23 22.29 0.96
CA LEU A 141 -17.51 21.10 1.77
C LEU A 141 -18.98 20.65 1.63
N ASP A 142 -19.22 19.33 1.64
CA ASP A 142 -20.54 18.74 1.40
C ASP A 142 -21.22 18.18 2.68
N GLY A 143 -20.49 18.16 3.80
CA GLY A 143 -20.98 17.75 5.11
C GLY A 143 -21.00 16.24 5.33
N LYS A 144 -20.30 15.46 4.49
CA LYS A 144 -20.21 14.01 4.59
C LYS A 144 -18.77 13.56 4.77
N TYR A 145 -18.58 12.39 5.36
CA TYR A 145 -17.29 11.71 5.36
C TYR A 145 -17.46 10.25 5.00
N THR A 146 -16.98 9.88 3.82
CA THR A 146 -16.94 8.50 3.32
C THR A 146 -15.59 7.87 3.65
N TYR A 147 -15.61 6.63 4.14
CA TYR A 147 -14.42 5.88 4.51
C TYR A 147 -14.40 4.50 3.82
N PRO A 148 -13.25 4.07 3.28
CA PRO A 148 -13.13 2.82 2.52
C PRO A 148 -13.24 1.57 3.40
N ASN A 149 -12.94 1.69 4.70
CA ASN A 149 -13.07 0.67 5.73
C ASN A 149 -13.07 1.35 7.11
N THR A 150 -13.19 0.58 8.21
CA THR A 150 -13.23 1.13 9.57
C THR A 150 -11.96 0.89 10.41
N ALA A 151 -10.97 0.16 9.89
CA ALA A 151 -9.72 -0.19 10.58
C ALA A 151 -9.80 -0.99 11.90
N ALA A 152 -10.84 -1.83 12.06
CA ALA A 152 -11.02 -2.69 13.25
C ALA A 152 -9.84 -3.65 13.57
N ASN A 153 -8.96 -3.91 12.60
CA ASN A 153 -7.77 -4.76 12.73
C ASN A 153 -6.47 -3.98 13.04
N VAL A 154 -6.51 -2.65 13.18
CA VAL A 154 -5.31 -1.80 13.40
C VAL A 154 -5.27 -1.28 14.84
N THR A 155 -4.07 -1.23 15.40
CA THR A 155 -3.79 -0.59 16.69
C THR A 155 -3.19 0.80 16.50
N ALA A 156 -3.82 1.82 17.06
CA ALA A 156 -3.35 3.20 17.06
C ALA A 156 -2.87 3.59 18.47
N TYR A 157 -1.57 3.82 18.60
CA TYR A 157 -0.93 4.29 19.82
C TYR A 157 -0.97 5.82 19.87
N VAL A 158 -1.44 6.38 20.98
CA VAL A 158 -1.52 7.83 21.19
C VAL A 158 -0.51 8.20 22.26
N VAL A 159 0.58 8.85 21.86
CA VAL A 159 1.69 9.24 22.74
C VAL A 159 1.49 10.69 23.18
N ASP A 160 0.88 10.86 24.36
CA ASP A 160 0.29 12.16 24.75
C ASP A 160 0.10 12.27 26.29
N THR A 161 -0.91 13.03 26.71
CA THR A 161 -1.36 13.30 28.09
C THR A 161 -2.17 12.16 28.73
N GLY A 162 -2.48 11.12 27.96
CA GLY A 162 -3.29 9.97 28.34
C GLY A 162 -4.44 9.73 27.36
N ILE A 163 -5.36 8.82 27.68
CA ILE A 163 -6.69 8.74 27.05
C ILE A 163 -7.73 8.54 28.14
N ARG A 164 -8.85 9.26 28.09
CA ARG A 164 -10.05 8.94 28.89
C ARG A 164 -10.74 7.71 28.29
N THR A 165 -10.35 6.52 28.72
CA THR A 165 -10.80 5.25 28.08
C THR A 165 -12.31 4.99 28.19
N SER A 166 -13.00 5.67 29.11
CA SER A 166 -14.45 5.59 29.31
C SER A 166 -15.27 6.47 28.36
N HIS A 167 -14.64 7.29 27.50
CA HIS A 167 -15.37 8.13 26.55
C HIS A 167 -16.22 7.28 25.59
N THR A 168 -17.51 7.61 25.47
CA THR A 168 -18.48 6.78 24.75
C THR A 168 -18.18 6.67 23.26
N ASP A 169 -17.57 7.69 22.65
CA ASP A 169 -17.18 7.67 21.23
C ASP A 169 -16.09 6.62 20.92
N PHE A 170 -15.38 6.13 21.93
CA PHE A 170 -14.46 5.00 21.77
C PHE A 170 -15.16 3.64 21.79
N GLY A 171 -16.39 3.54 22.32
CA GLY A 171 -17.15 2.29 22.36
C GLY A 171 -16.41 1.09 22.99
N GLY A 172 -15.58 1.36 24.00
CA GLY A 172 -14.73 0.34 24.66
C GLY A 172 -13.47 -0.08 23.88
N ARG A 173 -13.15 0.56 22.74
CA ARG A 173 -11.94 0.29 21.94
C ARG A 173 -10.69 1.00 22.44
N ALA A 174 -10.81 1.88 23.44
CA ALA A 174 -9.70 2.59 24.06
C ALA A 174 -9.19 1.86 25.30
N THR A 175 -7.87 1.73 25.40
CA THR A 175 -7.18 1.03 26.50
C THR A 175 -5.95 1.81 26.95
N ILE A 176 -5.50 1.56 28.19
CA ILE A 176 -4.24 2.10 28.69
C ILE A 176 -3.11 1.12 28.34
N GLY A 177 -2.06 1.62 27.68
CA GLY A 177 -0.84 0.86 27.40
C GLY A 177 0.27 1.13 28.41
N TYR A 178 0.63 2.40 28.59
CA TYR A 178 1.76 2.81 29.43
C TYR A 178 1.57 4.20 30.04
N ASP A 179 2.15 4.44 31.21
CA ASP A 179 2.23 5.74 31.86
C ASP A 179 3.65 6.00 32.36
N ALA A 180 4.33 6.95 31.74
CA ALA A 180 5.67 7.40 32.11
C ALA A 180 5.65 8.55 33.14
N VAL A 181 4.48 9.15 33.39
CA VAL A 181 4.35 10.29 34.31
C VAL A 181 4.35 9.83 35.76
N GLY A 182 3.73 8.68 36.05
CA GLY A 182 3.82 8.02 37.35
C GLY A 182 3.10 8.73 38.50
N ASP A 183 2.21 9.67 38.22
CA ASP A 183 1.46 10.48 39.21
C ASP A 183 0.24 9.77 39.82
N GLY A 184 0.13 8.45 39.66
CA GLY A 184 -0.98 7.64 40.16
C GLY A 184 -2.26 7.66 39.31
N ARG A 185 -2.30 8.39 38.18
CA ARG A 185 -3.47 8.41 37.27
C ARG A 185 -3.59 7.20 36.35
N ASN A 186 -2.57 6.34 36.30
CA ASN A 186 -2.58 5.07 35.56
C ASN A 186 -3.00 5.25 34.08
N GLY A 187 -2.35 6.19 33.39
CA GLY A 187 -2.54 6.47 31.96
C GLY A 187 -3.79 7.28 31.59
N GLN A 188 -4.70 7.53 32.53
CA GLN A 188 -5.92 8.31 32.28
C GLN A 188 -5.58 9.77 31.97
N ASP A 189 -6.25 10.32 30.95
CA ASP A 189 -6.10 11.72 30.57
C ASP A 189 -6.66 12.67 31.64
N CYS A 190 -5.97 13.79 31.82
CA CYS A 190 -6.31 14.85 32.74
C CYS A 190 -6.07 16.26 32.16
N ASN A 191 -5.66 16.34 30.90
CA ASN A 191 -5.48 17.57 30.15
C ASN A 191 -6.57 17.72 29.06
N GLY A 192 -6.96 16.61 28.44
CA GLY A 192 -7.95 16.54 27.36
C GLY A 192 -7.35 16.44 25.96
N HIS A 193 -6.07 16.85 25.79
CA HIS A 193 -5.38 16.82 24.50
C HIS A 193 -5.24 15.39 23.95
N GLY A 194 -4.87 14.42 24.79
CA GLY A 194 -4.66 13.02 24.38
C GLY A 194 -5.96 12.33 23.98
N THR A 195 -7.04 12.58 24.72
CA THR A 195 -8.39 12.14 24.38
C THR A 195 -8.87 12.79 23.08
N HIS A 196 -8.59 14.07 22.85
CA HIS A 196 -8.97 14.79 21.64
C HIS A 196 -8.31 14.22 20.38
N VAL A 197 -7.00 14.00 20.40
CA VAL A 197 -6.29 13.39 19.27
C VAL A 197 -6.69 11.93 19.08
N ALA A 198 -6.94 11.17 20.15
CA ALA A 198 -7.48 9.80 20.07
C ALA A 198 -8.85 9.75 19.37
N GLY A 199 -9.75 10.70 19.69
CA GLY A 199 -11.03 10.90 19.02
C GLY A 199 -10.88 11.15 17.53
N THR A 200 -9.95 12.03 17.13
CA THR A 200 -9.70 12.33 15.70
C THR A 200 -9.09 11.14 14.95
N VAL A 201 -8.26 10.31 15.61
CA VAL A 201 -7.78 9.07 15.00
C VAL A 201 -8.92 8.07 14.82
N GLY A 202 -9.70 7.77 15.87
CA GLY A 202 -10.52 6.56 15.91
C GLY A 202 -11.82 6.61 16.73
N GLY A 203 -12.33 7.79 17.10
CA GLY A 203 -13.69 7.93 17.63
C GLY A 203 -14.77 7.49 16.62
N THR A 204 -15.95 7.05 17.07
CA THR A 204 -17.04 6.69 16.15
C THR A 204 -17.60 7.91 15.40
N THR A 205 -17.68 9.06 16.07
CA THR A 205 -18.24 10.32 15.57
C THR A 205 -17.17 11.19 14.94
N TYR A 206 -16.03 11.37 15.64
CA TYR A 206 -14.96 12.30 15.23
C TYR A 206 -13.76 11.61 14.57
N GLY A 207 -13.71 10.27 14.59
CA GLY A 207 -12.57 9.53 14.04
C GLY A 207 -12.63 9.32 12.54
N VAL A 208 -11.44 9.40 11.93
CA VAL A 208 -11.14 8.97 10.57
C VAL A 208 -11.23 7.43 10.48
N ALA A 209 -10.56 6.72 11.39
CA ALA A 209 -10.49 5.26 11.43
C ALA A 209 -11.45 4.67 12.49
N LYS A 210 -12.76 4.73 12.20
CA LYS A 210 -13.88 4.61 13.15
C LYS A 210 -13.97 3.37 14.05
N GLN A 211 -13.20 2.31 13.79
CA GLN A 211 -13.13 1.10 14.62
C GLN A 211 -11.69 0.73 15.03
N ALA A 212 -10.69 1.57 14.75
CA ALA A 212 -9.32 1.37 15.21
C ALA A 212 -9.26 1.16 16.73
N LYS A 213 -8.32 0.32 17.19
CA LYS A 213 -8.08 0.09 18.62
C LYS A 213 -7.17 1.18 19.14
N LEU A 214 -7.59 1.92 20.16
CA LEU A 214 -6.84 3.06 20.70
C LEU A 214 -6.06 2.63 21.93
N VAL A 215 -4.76 2.95 21.99
CA VAL A 215 -3.89 2.62 23.12
C VAL A 215 -3.20 3.88 23.62
N GLY A 216 -3.54 4.30 24.84
CA GLY A 216 -2.93 5.46 25.50
C GLY A 216 -1.52 5.16 25.99
N VAL A 217 -0.56 5.98 25.57
CA VAL A 217 0.83 5.97 26.04
C VAL A 217 1.11 7.35 26.62
N ARG A 218 0.89 7.46 27.94
CA ARG A 218 0.94 8.73 28.66
C ARG A 218 2.38 9.12 28.96
N VAL A 219 2.84 10.22 28.37
CA VAL A 219 4.19 10.79 28.53
C VAL A 219 4.17 12.26 28.92
N LEU A 220 2.98 12.89 28.92
CA LEU A 220 2.75 14.27 29.33
C LEU A 220 1.80 14.32 30.55
N ASN A 221 2.04 15.27 31.45
CA ASN A 221 1.23 15.50 32.65
C ASN A 221 -0.06 16.30 32.35
N CYS A 222 -0.82 16.64 33.40
CA CYS A 222 -2.09 17.37 33.24
C CYS A 222 -1.94 18.81 32.71
N GLN A 223 -0.73 19.37 32.75
CA GLN A 223 -0.37 20.65 32.17
C GLN A 223 0.17 20.52 30.72
N GLY A 224 0.04 19.34 30.10
CA GLY A 224 0.53 19.08 28.74
C GLY A 224 2.06 19.02 28.64
N SER A 225 2.77 18.87 29.77
CA SER A 225 4.23 18.94 29.85
C SER A 225 4.84 17.60 30.24
N GLY A 226 6.00 17.27 29.69
CA GLY A 226 6.73 16.05 30.02
C GLY A 226 8.21 16.16 29.68
N THR A 227 9.01 15.23 30.19
CA THR A 227 10.45 15.19 29.95
C THR A 227 10.77 14.34 28.72
N SER A 228 11.95 14.55 28.11
CA SER A 228 12.40 13.70 27.01
C SER A 228 12.61 12.24 27.44
N GLU A 229 12.95 11.99 28.71
CA GLU A 229 13.02 10.64 29.27
C GLU A 229 11.64 9.96 29.23
N GLN A 230 10.58 10.66 29.67
CA GLN A 230 9.22 10.12 29.64
C GLN A 230 8.75 9.80 28.22
N VAL A 231 9.03 10.68 27.26
CA VAL A 231 8.75 10.44 25.84
C VAL A 231 9.52 9.21 25.33
N VAL A 232 10.83 9.14 25.55
CA VAL A 232 11.67 8.01 25.12
C VAL A 232 11.22 6.69 25.78
N ASN A 233 10.82 6.71 27.06
CA ASN A 233 10.29 5.53 27.75
C ASN A 233 8.97 5.05 27.12
N GLY A 234 8.07 5.96 26.76
CA GLY A 234 6.84 5.63 26.01
C GLY A 234 7.12 5.04 24.63
N LEU A 235 8.05 5.62 23.87
CA LEU A 235 8.47 5.11 22.56
C LEU A 235 9.10 3.71 22.68
N ASN A 236 10.00 3.51 23.63
CA ASN A 236 10.62 2.21 23.94
C ASN A 236 9.59 1.18 24.41
N TRP A 237 8.49 1.59 25.07
CA TRP A 237 7.39 0.70 25.40
C TRP A 237 6.61 0.29 24.14
N ILE A 238 6.28 1.23 23.24
CA ILE A 238 5.62 0.91 21.96
C ILE A 238 6.47 -0.07 21.14
N THR A 239 7.75 0.23 20.94
CA THR A 239 8.65 -0.62 20.11
C THR A 239 8.70 -2.08 20.58
N ARG A 240 8.54 -2.32 21.89
CA ARG A 240 8.53 -3.67 22.49
C ARG A 240 7.15 -4.35 22.50
N ASN A 241 6.06 -3.57 22.55
CA ASN A 241 4.70 -4.08 22.81
C ASN A 241 3.70 -3.82 21.66
N ALA A 242 4.17 -3.32 20.51
CA ALA A 242 3.31 -2.96 19.38
C ALA A 242 2.57 -4.17 18.77
N VAL A 243 1.24 -4.18 18.90
CA VAL A 243 0.35 -5.14 18.23
C VAL A 243 0.07 -4.64 16.82
N LYS A 244 0.72 -5.27 15.84
CA LYS A 244 0.67 -4.88 14.42
C LYS A 244 -0.54 -5.47 13.68
N PRO A 245 -1.04 -4.83 12.61
CA PRO A 245 -0.58 -3.55 12.04
C PRO A 245 -0.81 -2.37 12.99
N ALA A 246 0.16 -1.45 13.04
CA ALA A 246 0.23 -0.41 14.06
C ALA A 246 0.61 0.97 13.50
N VAL A 247 -0.07 2.00 13.99
CA VAL A 247 0.28 3.42 13.81
C VAL A 247 0.52 4.06 15.17
N ALA A 248 1.43 5.02 15.25
CA ALA A 248 1.66 5.85 16.43
C ALA A 248 1.46 7.33 16.09
N ASN A 249 0.51 7.98 16.76
CA ASN A 249 0.32 9.42 16.70
C ASN A 249 1.09 10.09 17.85
N LEU A 250 1.98 11.01 17.49
CA LEU A 250 2.90 11.70 18.39
C LEU A 250 2.69 13.22 18.24
N SER A 251 1.60 13.72 18.84
CA SER A 251 1.14 15.12 18.76
C SER A 251 1.93 16.08 19.67
N LEU A 252 3.24 15.87 19.77
CA LEU A 252 4.17 16.67 20.58
C LEU A 252 5.32 17.22 19.73
N SER A 253 5.85 18.37 20.13
CA SER A 253 6.97 19.05 19.46
C SER A 253 7.80 19.80 20.50
N GLY A 254 9.12 19.82 20.32
CA GLY A 254 10.05 20.56 21.18
C GLY A 254 11.30 21.03 20.43
N GLY A 255 12.29 21.52 21.17
CA GLY A 255 13.62 21.75 20.61
C GLY A 255 14.26 20.45 20.12
N VAL A 256 15.33 20.57 19.32
CA VAL A 256 16.06 19.41 18.77
C VAL A 256 16.46 18.44 19.91
N ASN A 257 16.09 17.17 19.76
CA ASN A 257 16.38 16.12 20.73
C ASN A 257 16.71 14.80 20.02
N SER A 258 18.00 14.52 19.86
CA SER A 258 18.48 13.34 19.13
C SER A 258 18.06 12.01 19.76
N ALA A 259 17.77 11.95 21.06
CA ALA A 259 17.31 10.73 21.72
C ALA A 259 15.85 10.41 21.36
N ILE A 260 14.97 11.41 21.34
CA ILE A 260 13.60 11.27 20.81
C ILE A 260 13.66 10.89 19.32
N ASP A 261 14.49 11.58 18.53
CA ASP A 261 14.63 11.29 17.10
C ASP A 261 15.06 9.84 16.85
N GLN A 262 16.05 9.34 17.59
CA GLN A 262 16.54 7.96 17.47
C GLN A 262 15.49 6.94 17.93
N ALA A 263 14.74 7.24 18.99
CA ALA A 263 13.66 6.37 19.47
C ALA A 263 12.51 6.26 18.44
N VAL A 264 12.13 7.37 17.78
CA VAL A 264 11.15 7.34 16.68
C VAL A 264 11.69 6.49 15.52
N ARG A 265 12.93 6.72 15.05
CA ARG A 265 13.54 5.91 13.97
C ARG A 265 13.58 4.42 14.28
N ALA A 266 13.99 4.05 15.50
CA ALA A 266 14.04 2.65 15.93
C ALA A 266 12.64 2.01 15.96
N SER A 267 11.63 2.76 16.42
CA SER A 267 10.24 2.30 16.44
C SER A 267 9.65 2.16 15.04
N VAL A 268 9.97 3.09 14.11
CA VAL A 268 9.62 2.97 12.68
C VAL A 268 10.30 1.75 12.04
N ALA A 269 11.60 1.56 12.28
CA ALA A 269 12.34 0.41 11.79
C ALA A 269 11.79 -0.93 12.32
N SER A 270 11.12 -0.93 13.49
CA SER A 270 10.40 -2.10 13.99
C SER A 270 9.13 -2.43 13.19
N GLY A 271 8.64 -1.53 12.34
CA GLY A 271 7.42 -1.70 11.53
C GLY A 271 6.16 -1.06 12.13
N VAL A 272 6.31 0.05 12.87
CA VAL A 272 5.19 0.89 13.33
C VAL A 272 5.21 2.19 12.51
N THR A 273 4.10 2.58 11.90
CA THR A 273 4.04 3.85 11.16
C THR A 273 3.93 5.01 12.15
N TYR A 274 4.87 5.96 12.13
CA TYR A 274 4.80 7.16 12.97
C TYR A 274 4.24 8.35 12.22
N VAL A 275 3.37 9.09 12.89
CA VAL A 275 2.82 10.36 12.42
C VAL A 275 3.07 11.42 13.48
N VAL A 276 3.71 12.51 13.09
CA VAL A 276 4.21 13.55 14.00
C VAL A 276 3.69 14.93 13.61
N ALA A 277 3.43 15.76 14.62
CA ALA A 277 3.07 17.16 14.40
C ALA A 277 4.30 17.97 13.92
N ALA A 278 4.15 18.81 12.89
CA ALA A 278 5.24 19.68 12.41
C ALA A 278 5.67 20.73 13.44
N GLY A 279 4.80 21.07 14.41
CA GLY A 279 5.00 22.09 15.44
C GLY A 279 4.28 23.41 15.16
N ASN A 280 4.12 24.23 16.21
CA ASN A 280 3.26 25.41 16.23
C ASN A 280 4.05 26.73 16.42
N GLY A 281 5.27 26.83 15.88
CA GLY A 281 6.07 28.05 15.89
C GLY A 281 7.00 28.29 17.10
N ASP A 282 7.39 29.54 17.30
CA ASP A 282 8.04 30.06 18.51
C ASP A 282 7.02 30.54 19.56
N ALA A 283 7.52 31.05 20.70
CA ALA A 283 6.69 31.62 21.76
C ALA A 283 5.99 32.94 21.36
N GLN A 284 6.34 33.50 20.20
CA GLN A 284 5.75 34.70 19.60
C GLN A 284 4.71 34.34 18.52
N GLY A 285 4.48 33.05 18.27
CA GLY A 285 3.53 32.54 17.27
C GLY A 285 4.05 32.55 15.83
N ASN A 286 5.33 32.86 15.59
CA ASN A 286 5.92 32.79 14.26
C ASN A 286 6.22 31.31 13.92
N PRO A 287 5.80 30.82 12.74
CA PRO A 287 6.10 29.45 12.35
C PRO A 287 7.60 29.28 12.10
N LYS A 288 8.13 28.08 12.36
CA LYS A 288 9.54 27.68 12.14
C LYS A 288 9.66 26.67 11.02
N ASP A 289 10.89 26.47 10.54
CA ASP A 289 11.24 25.29 9.76
C ASP A 289 11.09 24.02 10.63
N ALA A 290 10.27 23.08 10.20
CA ALA A 290 10.02 21.80 10.86
C ALA A 290 11.30 20.95 11.01
N CYS A 291 12.29 21.12 10.12
CA CYS A 291 13.60 20.47 10.22
C CYS A 291 14.41 20.93 11.46
N SER A 292 14.03 22.04 12.10
CA SER A 292 14.69 22.61 13.29
C SER A 292 14.09 22.15 14.63
N VAL A 293 13.07 21.28 14.62
CA VAL A 293 12.38 20.80 15.83
C VAL A 293 12.27 19.27 15.83
N SER A 294 12.22 18.67 17.03
CA SER A 294 12.03 17.23 17.21
C SER A 294 10.61 16.94 17.70
N PRO A 295 9.96 15.86 17.23
CA PRO A 295 10.47 14.82 16.32
C PRO A 295 10.28 15.13 14.81
N ALA A 296 9.78 16.30 14.42
CA ALA A 296 9.46 16.62 13.02
C ALA A 296 10.65 16.60 12.04
N ARG A 297 11.89 16.58 12.55
CA ARG A 297 13.12 16.37 11.76
C ARG A 297 13.46 14.89 11.46
N VAL A 298 12.61 13.94 11.83
CA VAL A 298 12.77 12.51 11.55
C VAL A 298 12.09 12.17 10.22
N GLY A 299 12.87 12.10 9.15
CA GLY A 299 12.36 11.82 7.80
C GLY A 299 11.84 10.40 7.57
N GLU A 300 11.94 9.52 8.57
CA GLU A 300 11.30 8.20 8.59
C GLU A 300 9.87 8.23 9.19
N ALA A 301 9.42 9.37 9.72
CA ALA A 301 8.07 9.58 10.23
C ALA A 301 7.30 10.54 9.31
N ILE A 302 5.96 10.42 9.26
CA ILE A 302 5.12 11.29 8.45
C ILE A 302 4.87 12.59 9.21
N VAL A 303 5.36 13.72 8.69
CA VAL A 303 5.34 15.02 9.35
C VAL A 303 4.20 15.88 8.83
N VAL A 304 3.35 16.36 9.74
CA VAL A 304 2.04 16.93 9.39
C VAL A 304 1.92 18.41 9.74
N GLY A 305 1.74 19.23 8.71
CA GLY A 305 1.37 20.65 8.86
C GLY A 305 -0.15 20.84 8.98
N ALA A 306 -0.59 21.99 9.51
CA ALA A 306 -2.00 22.30 9.73
C ALA A 306 -2.60 23.26 8.68
N THR A 307 -3.81 22.98 8.21
CA THR A 307 -4.68 23.92 7.47
C THR A 307 -5.98 24.24 8.20
N ASP A 308 -6.59 25.36 7.80
CA ASP A 308 -7.97 25.71 8.14
C ASP A 308 -8.99 25.16 7.13
N ARG A 309 -10.28 25.46 7.39
CA ARG A 309 -11.44 25.05 6.59
C ARG A 309 -11.48 25.63 5.16
N THR A 310 -10.57 26.55 4.84
CA THR A 310 -10.45 27.20 3.53
C THR A 310 -9.23 26.70 2.73
N ASP A 311 -8.58 25.63 3.20
CA ASP A 311 -7.30 25.09 2.71
C ASP A 311 -6.11 26.06 2.90
N THR A 312 -6.22 27.07 3.77
CA THR A 312 -5.10 27.96 4.08
C THR A 312 -4.22 27.34 5.15
N LYS A 313 -2.89 27.40 4.98
CA LYS A 313 -1.95 26.99 6.04
C LYS A 313 -2.22 27.80 7.29
N ALA A 314 -2.43 27.13 8.43
CA ALA A 314 -2.59 27.80 9.72
C ALA A 314 -1.36 28.66 10.02
N SER A 315 -1.56 29.88 10.53
CA SER A 315 -0.49 30.85 10.77
C SER A 315 0.65 30.27 11.61
N PHE A 316 0.29 29.62 12.74
CA PHE A 316 1.21 28.96 13.67
C PHE A 316 1.94 27.74 13.09
N SER A 317 1.43 27.09 12.04
CA SER A 317 1.99 25.81 11.56
C SER A 317 3.41 26.00 11.05
N ASN A 318 4.35 25.23 11.58
CA ASN A 318 5.67 25.07 11.01
C ASN A 318 5.60 24.62 9.54
N TYR A 319 6.69 24.84 8.83
CA TYR A 319 6.82 24.72 7.37
C TYR A 319 8.16 24.09 6.97
N GLY A 320 8.45 24.00 5.68
CA GLY A 320 9.78 23.62 5.18
C GLY A 320 9.83 22.18 4.67
N THR A 321 11.02 21.75 4.25
CA THR A 321 11.20 20.49 3.50
C THR A 321 11.00 19.23 4.32
N CYS A 322 10.93 19.33 5.64
CA CYS A 322 10.59 18.21 6.52
C CYS A 322 9.08 18.05 6.74
N VAL A 323 8.20 18.88 6.17
CA VAL A 323 6.75 18.61 6.15
C VAL A 323 6.44 17.72 4.97
N ASP A 324 5.66 16.65 5.14
CA ASP A 324 5.30 15.73 4.05
C ASP A 324 3.94 16.05 3.43
N VAL A 325 2.99 16.41 4.29
CA VAL A 325 1.57 16.63 3.97
C VAL A 325 0.95 17.60 4.97
N PHE A 326 -0.07 18.33 4.54
CA PHE A 326 -0.93 19.13 5.41
C PHE A 326 -2.26 18.43 5.68
N ALA A 327 -2.87 18.68 6.84
CA ALA A 327 -4.19 18.18 7.19
C ALA A 327 -5.00 19.21 8.02
N PRO A 328 -6.33 19.04 8.14
CA PRO A 328 -7.19 19.87 8.98
C PRO A 328 -6.68 20.01 10.43
N GLY A 329 -6.41 21.24 10.86
CA GLY A 329 -5.80 21.51 12.18
C GLY A 329 -6.21 22.81 12.85
N VAL A 330 -7.27 23.50 12.39
CA VAL A 330 -7.79 24.75 13.01
C VAL A 330 -9.26 24.59 13.36
N SER A 331 -9.62 24.74 14.63
CA SER A 331 -10.99 24.52 15.12
C SER A 331 -11.53 23.12 14.79
N ILE A 332 -10.73 22.09 15.15
CA ILE A 332 -11.09 20.68 15.02
C ILE A 332 -11.89 20.27 16.26
N VAL A 333 -13.13 19.85 16.05
CA VAL A 333 -13.99 19.29 17.09
C VAL A 333 -13.69 17.81 17.24
N SER A 334 -13.43 17.38 18.47
CA SER A 334 -13.20 15.98 18.85
C SER A 334 -13.55 15.78 20.34
N ASP A 335 -13.38 14.57 20.84
CA ASP A 335 -13.58 14.17 22.24
C ASP A 335 -12.67 14.97 23.21
N THR A 336 -12.97 14.96 24.52
CA THR A 336 -12.07 15.52 25.54
C THR A 336 -12.24 14.83 26.90
N ALA A 337 -11.26 14.97 27.79
CA ALA A 337 -11.20 14.24 29.05
C ALA A 337 -12.14 14.76 30.15
N SER A 338 -12.87 15.86 29.93
CA SER A 338 -13.73 16.49 30.96
C SER A 338 -14.98 15.69 31.32
N GLY A 339 -15.41 14.74 30.48
CA GLY A 339 -16.56 13.86 30.72
C GLY A 339 -16.65 12.77 29.66
N ASP A 340 -17.49 11.75 29.86
CA ASP A 340 -17.55 10.57 28.96
C ASP A 340 -18.27 10.84 27.62
N THR A 341 -18.86 12.02 27.46
CA THR A 341 -19.53 12.47 26.22
C THR A 341 -19.11 13.90 25.85
N SER A 342 -17.99 14.38 26.40
CA SER A 342 -17.58 15.78 26.32
C SER A 342 -16.69 16.01 25.10
N THR A 343 -16.95 17.10 24.38
CA THR A 343 -16.21 17.45 23.16
C THR A 343 -15.62 18.85 23.26
N ALA A 344 -14.55 19.10 22.52
CA ALA A 344 -13.85 20.38 22.49
C ALA A 344 -13.35 20.72 21.08
N SER A 345 -13.22 22.01 20.80
CA SER A 345 -12.62 22.51 19.55
C SER A 345 -11.20 23.01 19.82
N TYR A 346 -10.20 22.33 19.25
CA TYR A 346 -8.79 22.69 19.40
C TYR A 346 -8.13 23.03 18.06
N SER A 347 -7.01 23.73 18.12
CA SER A 347 -6.20 24.13 16.95
C SER A 347 -4.74 23.81 17.21
N GLY A 348 -4.07 23.23 16.21
CA GLY A 348 -2.66 22.86 16.28
C GLY A 348 -2.28 21.86 15.18
N THR A 349 -0.99 21.77 14.87
CA THR A 349 -0.44 20.61 14.13
C THR A 349 -0.70 19.29 14.88
N SER A 350 -0.85 19.36 16.20
CA SER A 350 -1.35 18.29 17.07
C SER A 350 -2.74 17.76 16.71
N MET A 351 -3.61 18.56 16.06
CA MET A 351 -4.92 18.13 15.55
C MET A 351 -4.86 17.71 14.07
N ALA A 352 -3.86 18.17 13.33
CA ALA A 352 -3.63 17.75 11.95
C ALA A 352 -3.03 16.33 11.88
N ALA A 353 -2.03 16.03 12.72
CA ALA A 353 -1.39 14.71 12.82
C ALA A 353 -2.37 13.53 12.99
N PRO A 354 -3.37 13.55 13.90
CA PRO A 354 -4.27 12.42 14.10
C PRO A 354 -5.19 12.14 12.91
N HIS A 355 -5.50 13.13 12.06
CA HIS A 355 -6.21 12.86 10.80
C HIS A 355 -5.33 11.95 9.89
N VAL A 356 -4.06 12.29 9.72
CA VAL A 356 -3.09 11.50 8.93
C VAL A 356 -2.86 10.12 9.56
N ALA A 357 -2.77 10.02 10.88
CA ALA A 357 -2.66 8.73 11.58
C ALA A 357 -3.90 7.84 11.38
N GLY A 358 -5.09 8.43 11.33
CA GLY A 358 -6.31 7.74 10.92
C GLY A 358 -6.24 7.22 9.48
N VAL A 359 -5.76 8.02 8.52
CA VAL A 359 -5.60 7.55 7.12
C VAL A 359 -4.54 6.45 7.02
N ALA A 360 -3.44 6.54 7.76
CA ALA A 360 -2.46 5.47 7.89
C ALA A 360 -3.09 4.17 8.42
N ALA A 361 -4.00 4.26 9.40
CA ALA A 361 -4.77 3.10 9.88
C ALA A 361 -5.74 2.54 8.82
N LEU A 362 -6.42 3.39 8.04
CA LEU A 362 -7.28 2.93 6.94
C LEU A 362 -6.48 2.16 5.86
N LEU A 363 -5.27 2.62 5.53
CA LEU A 363 -4.36 1.96 4.59
C LEU A 363 -3.83 0.63 5.14
N LEU A 364 -3.36 0.62 6.39
CA LEU A 364 -2.87 -0.57 7.08
C LEU A 364 -3.98 -1.62 7.32
N SER A 365 -5.23 -1.18 7.46
CA SER A 365 -6.40 -2.07 7.56
C SER A 365 -6.63 -2.83 6.26
N ALA A 366 -6.61 -2.11 5.13
CA ALA A 366 -6.80 -2.68 3.79
C ALA A 366 -5.60 -3.53 3.34
N THR A 367 -4.38 -3.16 3.74
CA THR A 367 -3.15 -3.90 3.41
C THR A 367 -2.22 -3.96 4.63
N PRO A 368 -2.41 -4.95 5.53
CA PRO A 368 -1.64 -5.08 6.78
C PRO A 368 -0.14 -5.30 6.63
N SER A 369 0.33 -5.63 5.41
CA SER A 369 1.73 -5.86 5.08
C SER A 369 2.49 -4.61 4.60
N LEU A 370 1.86 -3.44 4.54
CA LEU A 370 2.55 -2.20 4.14
C LEU A 370 3.63 -1.85 5.17
N SER A 371 4.84 -1.59 4.70
CA SER A 371 5.89 -0.98 5.53
C SER A 371 5.57 0.50 5.80
N PRO A 372 6.13 1.11 6.87
CA PRO A 372 5.91 2.54 7.16
C PRO A 372 6.19 3.46 5.97
N ALA A 373 7.28 3.24 5.23
CA ALA A 373 7.61 4.00 4.02
C ALA A 373 6.62 3.78 2.86
N GLN A 374 5.98 2.62 2.78
CA GLN A 374 4.89 2.38 1.82
C GLN A 374 3.58 3.09 2.23
N VAL A 375 3.32 3.21 3.54
CA VAL A 375 2.17 3.98 4.06
C VAL A 375 2.37 5.48 3.82
N GLU A 376 3.55 6.01 4.15
CA GLU A 376 3.98 7.38 3.84
C GLU A 376 3.85 7.67 2.33
N SER A 377 4.49 6.86 1.49
CA SER A 377 4.46 7.03 0.03
C SER A 377 3.03 7.00 -0.53
N LYS A 378 2.12 6.21 0.04
CA LYS A 378 0.70 6.18 -0.37
C LYS A 378 0.00 7.48 0.02
N ILE A 379 0.08 7.90 1.29
CA ILE A 379 -0.50 9.16 1.78
C ILE A 379 -0.03 10.34 0.93
N VAL A 380 1.28 10.40 0.66
CA VAL A 380 1.91 11.45 -0.15
C VAL A 380 1.45 11.41 -1.61
N SER A 381 1.28 10.23 -2.23
CA SER A 381 0.83 10.10 -3.62
C SER A 381 -0.66 10.38 -3.81
N SER A 382 -1.49 10.07 -2.81
CA SER A 382 -2.94 10.19 -2.85
C SER A 382 -3.44 11.60 -2.52
N ALA A 383 -2.65 12.34 -1.74
CA ALA A 383 -2.90 13.71 -1.32
C ALA A 383 -3.26 14.64 -2.50
N THR A 384 -4.17 15.57 -2.25
CA THR A 384 -4.55 16.57 -3.25
C THR A 384 -3.42 17.59 -3.38
N ALA A 385 -2.71 17.54 -4.51
CA ALA A 385 -1.64 18.47 -4.84
C ALA A 385 -2.18 19.89 -5.09
N ASN A 386 -1.37 20.90 -4.73
CA ASN A 386 -1.63 22.32 -4.99
C ASN A 386 -2.91 22.91 -4.37
N ALA A 387 -3.54 22.22 -3.41
CA ALA A 387 -4.74 22.70 -2.71
C ALA A 387 -4.43 23.72 -1.60
N VAL A 388 -3.27 23.60 -0.94
CA VAL A 388 -2.92 24.44 0.23
C VAL A 388 -2.59 25.86 -0.23
N LYS A 389 -3.28 26.85 0.33
CA LYS A 389 -2.97 28.27 0.16
C LYS A 389 -1.87 28.67 1.15
N ASN A 390 -0.86 29.39 0.65
CA ASN A 390 0.28 29.86 1.43
C ASN A 390 0.99 28.75 2.24
N PRO A 391 1.41 27.61 1.63
CA PRO A 391 2.10 26.52 2.32
C PRO A 391 3.48 26.91 2.89
N MET A 392 3.96 28.12 2.55
CA MET A 392 5.25 28.70 2.90
C MET A 392 6.43 27.98 2.21
N THR A 393 7.57 28.67 2.12
CA THR A 393 8.75 28.24 1.35
C THR A 393 9.25 26.86 1.78
N GLY A 394 9.57 26.00 0.82
CA GLY A 394 10.13 24.67 1.05
C GLY A 394 9.10 23.56 1.31
N SER A 395 7.92 23.89 1.87
CA SER A 395 6.86 22.90 2.12
C SER A 395 6.30 22.31 0.82
N PRO A 396 6.02 21.00 0.72
CA PRO A 396 5.29 20.42 -0.39
C PRO A 396 3.81 20.84 -0.31
N ASN A 397 3.25 21.31 -1.42
CA ASN A 397 1.83 21.66 -1.48
C ASN A 397 0.97 20.40 -1.69
N ARG A 398 0.69 19.69 -0.60
CA ARG A 398 -0.07 18.44 -0.54
C ARG A 398 -1.05 18.50 0.62
N LEU A 399 -2.35 18.34 0.35
CA LEU A 399 -3.39 18.25 1.38
C LEU A 399 -3.88 16.80 1.49
N LEU A 400 -3.97 16.28 2.71
CA LEU A 400 -4.40 14.91 3.01
C LEU A 400 -5.71 14.56 2.29
N PHE A 401 -5.76 13.35 1.71
CA PHE A 401 -6.93 12.83 1.02
C PHE A 401 -7.12 11.34 1.36
N VAL A 402 -8.36 10.94 1.63
CA VAL A 402 -8.78 9.55 1.81
C VAL A 402 -9.21 9.01 0.45
N GLU A 403 -8.39 8.13 -0.13
CA GLU A 403 -8.82 7.36 -1.30
C GLU A 403 -9.94 6.40 -0.92
N GLN A 404 -11.06 6.54 -1.62
CA GLN A 404 -12.13 5.55 -1.54
C GLN A 404 -11.71 4.27 -2.25
N ALA A 405 -12.10 3.13 -1.67
CA ALA A 405 -12.13 1.88 -2.40
C ALA A 405 -13.04 2.09 -3.62
N ALA A 406 -12.49 1.96 -4.83
CA ALA A 406 -13.20 2.29 -6.04
C ALA A 406 -14.45 1.40 -6.17
N ALA A 407 -15.62 2.00 -5.94
CA ALA A 407 -16.82 1.55 -6.63
C ALA A 407 -16.49 1.57 -8.13
N THR A 408 -16.68 0.45 -8.81
CA THR A 408 -16.38 0.32 -10.24
C THR A 408 -17.44 1.03 -11.07
N THR A 409 -17.51 2.36 -10.95
CA THR A 409 -18.21 3.22 -11.90
C THR A 409 -17.34 3.30 -13.15
N PRO A 410 -17.82 2.89 -14.33
CA PRO A 410 -17.12 3.13 -15.58
C PRO A 410 -16.87 4.64 -15.73
N PRO A 411 -15.67 5.09 -16.13
CA PRO A 411 -15.43 6.50 -16.40
C PRO A 411 -16.42 7.01 -17.47
N PRO A 412 -17.01 8.21 -17.32
CA PRO A 412 -17.79 8.79 -18.39
C PRO A 412 -16.90 8.97 -19.61
N THR A 413 -17.40 8.55 -20.78
CA THR A 413 -16.69 8.65 -22.06
C THR A 413 -16.34 10.10 -22.36
N THR A 414 -15.11 10.47 -22.02
CA THR A 414 -14.51 11.78 -22.30
C THR A 414 -13.31 11.52 -23.18
N THR A 415 -13.30 12.08 -24.39
CA THR A 415 -12.34 11.76 -25.45
C THR A 415 -10.91 12.11 -25.03
N THR A 416 -10.09 11.09 -24.79
CA THR A 416 -8.67 11.25 -24.46
C THR A 416 -7.87 11.61 -25.72
N PRO A 417 -7.00 12.64 -25.69
CA PRO A 417 -6.01 12.85 -26.75
C PRO A 417 -5.04 11.66 -26.81
N THR A 418 -4.86 11.10 -28.00
CA THR A 418 -4.05 9.90 -28.24
C THR A 418 -2.58 10.10 -27.89
N THR A 419 -2.04 9.24 -27.01
CA THR A 419 -0.59 9.03 -26.85
C THR A 419 -0.16 7.79 -27.64
N PRO A 420 0.97 7.78 -28.38
CA PRO A 420 1.32 6.69 -29.29
C PRO A 420 1.68 5.35 -28.60
N PRO A 421 1.67 4.21 -29.34
CA PRO A 421 1.86 2.88 -28.75
C PRO A 421 3.33 2.52 -28.50
N VAL A 422 3.58 1.69 -27.48
CA VAL A 422 4.85 0.99 -27.27
C VAL A 422 4.88 -0.26 -28.15
N THR A 423 5.85 -0.34 -29.07
CA THR A 423 6.05 -1.52 -29.93
C THR A 423 6.89 -2.58 -29.23
N THR A 424 6.42 -3.83 -29.17
CA THR A 424 7.21 -5.01 -28.80
C THR A 424 7.32 -5.96 -29.99
N THR A 425 8.54 -6.15 -30.51
CA THR A 425 8.82 -7.12 -31.58
C THR A 425 9.50 -8.36 -30.98
N PRO A 426 8.97 -9.59 -31.18
CA PRO A 426 9.53 -10.79 -30.57
C PRO A 426 10.52 -11.54 -31.49
N THR A 427 11.79 -11.62 -31.09
CA THR A 427 12.74 -12.64 -31.57
C THR A 427 13.67 -13.10 -30.42
N ASN A 428 13.78 -14.41 -30.23
CA ASN A 428 14.66 -15.09 -29.27
C ASN A 428 16.07 -15.27 -29.92
N PRO A 429 17.22 -15.36 -29.20
CA PRO A 429 17.41 -15.70 -27.79
C PRO A 429 18.32 -14.70 -27.04
N SER A 430 17.85 -13.45 -26.92
CA SER A 430 18.69 -12.29 -26.59
C SER A 430 18.30 -11.66 -25.25
N ALA A 431 19.24 -10.94 -24.63
CA ALA A 431 19.03 -10.21 -23.37
C ALA A 431 17.77 -9.32 -23.43
N LYS A 432 16.95 -9.35 -22.37
CA LYS A 432 15.64 -8.65 -22.38
C LYS A 432 15.82 -7.19 -22.00
N VAL A 433 15.51 -6.30 -22.94
CA VAL A 433 15.56 -4.85 -22.74
C VAL A 433 14.19 -4.31 -22.33
N PHE A 434 14.15 -3.56 -21.23
CA PHE A 434 13.00 -2.78 -20.79
C PHE A 434 13.40 -1.30 -20.77
N THR A 435 12.62 -0.43 -21.40
CA THR A 435 12.98 0.98 -21.61
C THR A 435 11.87 1.90 -21.11
N ASN A 436 12.25 3.00 -20.46
CA ASN A 436 11.38 4.17 -20.29
C ASN A 436 12.03 5.35 -21.03
N GLY A 437 11.35 5.83 -22.07
CA GLY A 437 11.74 6.98 -22.89
C GLY A 437 10.81 8.18 -22.73
N ALA A 438 10.16 8.31 -21.57
CA ALA A 438 9.42 9.51 -21.21
C ALA A 438 10.36 10.52 -20.55
N ASP A 439 10.38 11.75 -21.09
CA ASP A 439 11.13 12.87 -20.54
C ASP A 439 10.75 13.13 -19.07
N VAL A 440 11.72 13.08 -18.17
CA VAL A 440 11.55 13.44 -16.76
C VAL A 440 12.46 14.60 -16.40
N VAL A 441 11.86 15.73 -16.03
CA VAL A 441 12.58 16.92 -15.55
C VAL A 441 13.37 16.58 -14.29
N ILE A 442 14.65 16.91 -14.30
CA ILE A 442 15.57 16.83 -13.16
C ILE A 442 15.58 18.21 -12.50
N PRO A 443 14.93 18.38 -11.33
CA PRO A 443 14.85 19.64 -10.61
C PRO A 443 16.16 19.93 -9.86
N GLN A 444 16.58 21.21 -9.89
CA GLN A 444 17.73 21.69 -9.12
C GLN A 444 17.58 21.36 -7.62
N SER A 445 18.66 20.91 -6.99
CA SER A 445 18.80 20.68 -5.55
C SER A 445 17.77 19.69 -4.97
N ARG A 446 17.20 18.81 -5.79
CA ARG A 446 16.17 17.83 -5.40
C ARG A 446 16.35 16.51 -6.14
N SER A 447 15.92 15.40 -5.53
CA SER A 447 15.90 14.11 -6.21
C SER A 447 14.62 13.89 -7.00
N VAL A 448 14.74 13.45 -8.24
CA VAL A 448 13.64 12.87 -9.04
C VAL A 448 13.85 11.37 -9.20
N ALA A 449 12.77 10.63 -9.50
CA ALA A 449 12.86 9.21 -9.84
C ALA A 449 11.95 8.86 -11.02
N SER A 450 12.50 8.16 -12.01
CA SER A 450 11.77 7.52 -13.10
C SER A 450 11.65 6.01 -12.84
N ALA A 451 10.61 5.35 -13.36
CA ALA A 451 10.32 3.94 -13.08
C ALA A 451 10.22 3.10 -14.36
N ILE A 452 10.66 1.84 -14.27
CA ILE A 452 10.44 0.77 -15.26
C ILE A 452 9.80 -0.40 -14.52
N THR A 453 8.67 -0.88 -15.02
CA THR A 453 8.05 -2.13 -14.52
C THR A 453 8.57 -3.29 -15.36
N VAL A 454 9.31 -4.20 -14.73
CA VAL A 454 9.86 -5.40 -15.36
C VAL A 454 8.93 -6.57 -15.10
N ALA A 455 8.40 -7.16 -16.16
CA ALA A 455 7.47 -8.29 -16.11
C ALA A 455 7.96 -9.44 -17.02
N GLY A 456 7.58 -10.68 -16.70
CA GLY A 456 7.95 -11.85 -17.51
C GLY A 456 9.44 -12.25 -17.39
N LEU A 457 10.07 -11.96 -16.25
CA LEU A 457 11.37 -12.51 -15.86
C LEU A 457 11.25 -13.23 -14.52
N ALA A 458 11.67 -14.49 -14.47
CA ALA A 458 11.65 -15.30 -13.26
C ALA A 458 13.02 -15.28 -12.57
N GLY A 459 13.03 -15.44 -11.24
CA GLY A 459 14.25 -15.51 -10.44
C GLY A 459 14.89 -14.15 -10.13
N SER A 460 16.16 -14.19 -9.73
CA SER A 460 16.95 -12.99 -9.44
C SER A 460 17.39 -12.25 -10.70
N ALA A 461 17.65 -10.94 -10.58
CA ALA A 461 18.33 -10.17 -11.61
C ALA A 461 19.79 -10.65 -11.78
N PRO A 462 20.43 -10.40 -12.94
CA PRO A 462 21.81 -10.83 -13.17
C PRO A 462 22.82 -10.01 -12.35
N SER A 463 23.98 -10.61 -12.06
CA SER A 463 25.13 -9.92 -11.43
C SER A 463 25.86 -8.95 -12.38
N ALA A 464 25.38 -8.79 -13.61
CA ALA A 464 25.89 -7.86 -14.61
C ALA A 464 24.75 -7.11 -15.33
N LEU A 465 23.68 -6.79 -14.59
CA LEU A 465 22.52 -6.03 -15.09
C LEU A 465 23.01 -4.73 -15.72
N SER A 466 22.70 -4.52 -17.01
CA SER A 466 23.17 -3.36 -17.74
C SER A 466 22.10 -2.25 -17.72
N VAL A 467 22.51 -1.05 -17.30
CA VAL A 467 21.64 0.12 -17.11
C VAL A 467 22.11 1.22 -18.05
N THR A 468 21.40 1.47 -19.14
CA THR A 468 21.70 2.58 -20.05
C THR A 468 20.91 3.80 -19.64
N VAL A 469 21.57 4.96 -19.53
CA VAL A 469 20.97 6.22 -19.07
C VAL A 469 21.33 7.34 -20.06
N ALA A 470 20.32 8.08 -20.53
CA ALA A 470 20.45 9.23 -21.40
C ALA A 470 19.79 10.47 -20.75
N ILE A 471 20.62 11.44 -20.37
CA ILE A 471 20.22 12.68 -19.68
C ILE A 471 20.80 13.88 -20.45
N LYS A 472 19.97 14.88 -20.70
CA LYS A 472 20.42 16.25 -21.03
C LYS A 472 20.64 17.02 -19.74
N HIS A 473 21.86 17.52 -19.49
CA HIS A 473 22.18 18.34 -18.32
C HIS A 473 23.36 19.27 -18.63
N PRO A 474 23.39 20.54 -18.17
CA PRO A 474 24.51 21.45 -18.37
C PRO A 474 25.85 20.91 -17.89
N SER A 475 25.87 20.11 -16.82
CA SER A 475 27.06 19.40 -16.37
C SER A 475 26.73 18.10 -15.63
N ARG A 476 27.23 16.98 -16.12
CA ARG A 476 26.88 15.65 -15.59
C ARG A 476 27.47 15.35 -14.21
N GLY A 477 28.60 15.97 -13.84
CA GLY A 477 29.22 15.80 -12.52
C GLY A 477 28.38 16.33 -11.35
N ASP A 478 27.38 17.17 -11.62
CA ASP A 478 26.49 17.69 -10.57
C ASP A 478 25.42 16.67 -10.12
N MET A 479 25.29 15.56 -10.84
CA MET A 479 24.25 14.54 -10.65
C MET A 479 24.77 13.27 -9.96
N GLN A 480 24.13 12.89 -8.85
CA GLN A 480 24.20 11.52 -8.33
C GLN A 480 23.11 10.67 -8.98
N ILE A 481 23.46 9.49 -9.45
CA ILE A 481 22.52 8.55 -10.07
C ILE A 481 22.56 7.22 -9.31
N ASP A 482 21.40 6.79 -8.81
CA ASP A 482 21.18 5.49 -8.15
C ASP A 482 20.13 4.68 -8.93
N LEU A 483 20.38 3.40 -9.17
CA LEU A 483 19.31 2.44 -9.49
C LEU A 483 18.74 1.89 -8.18
N LEU A 484 17.43 1.86 -8.04
CA LEU A 484 16.71 1.21 -6.95
C LEU A 484 16.08 -0.08 -7.47
N GLY A 485 16.40 -1.20 -6.84
CA GLY A 485 15.77 -2.50 -7.12
C GLY A 485 14.37 -2.64 -6.50
N PRO A 486 13.61 -3.69 -6.86
CA PRO A 486 12.27 -3.92 -6.32
C PRO A 486 12.20 -4.07 -4.80
N SER A 487 13.30 -4.46 -4.13
CA SER A 487 13.40 -4.47 -2.66
C SER A 487 13.51 -3.07 -2.03
N GLY A 488 13.80 -2.05 -2.83
CA GLY A 488 14.19 -0.70 -2.40
C GLY A 488 15.70 -0.51 -2.23
N ARG A 489 16.53 -1.56 -2.37
CA ARG A 489 17.99 -1.45 -2.30
C ARG A 489 18.56 -0.57 -3.42
N ALA A 490 19.50 0.30 -3.05
CA ALA A 490 20.16 1.23 -3.97
C ALA A 490 21.49 0.70 -4.51
N TYR A 491 21.75 0.98 -5.78
CA TYR A 491 22.97 0.68 -6.52
C TYR A 491 23.49 1.98 -7.14
N ARG A 492 24.65 2.46 -6.68
CA ARG A 492 25.28 3.69 -7.16
C ARG A 492 25.77 3.50 -8.60
N LEU A 493 25.23 4.28 -9.53
CA LEU A 493 25.70 4.32 -10.93
C LEU A 493 26.73 5.44 -11.13
N ALA A 494 26.41 6.65 -10.66
CA ALA A 494 27.27 7.83 -10.76
C ALA A 494 27.31 8.61 -9.44
N ASN A 495 28.51 9.03 -9.02
CA ASN A 495 28.73 9.91 -7.88
C ASN A 495 28.79 11.38 -8.34
N LEU A 496 28.46 12.28 -7.41
CA LEU A 496 28.79 13.70 -7.54
C LEU A 496 30.30 13.85 -7.77
N ASN A 497 30.68 14.65 -8.77
CA ASN A 497 32.06 14.94 -9.11
C ASN A 497 32.18 16.39 -9.62
N ALA A 498 32.60 17.29 -8.74
CA ALA A 498 32.76 18.73 -9.05
C ALA A 498 33.76 19.00 -10.18
N ASN A 499 34.65 18.06 -10.51
CA ASN A 499 35.62 18.18 -11.58
C ASN A 499 35.08 17.72 -12.96
N ASP A 500 33.94 17.03 -13.02
CA ASP A 500 33.34 16.61 -14.30
C ASP A 500 32.31 17.63 -14.79
N THR A 501 32.82 18.66 -15.47
CA THR A 501 32.00 19.76 -15.99
C THR A 501 31.37 19.46 -17.36
N ALA A 502 31.44 18.22 -17.87
CA ALA A 502 30.97 17.90 -19.23
C ALA A 502 29.43 17.89 -19.30
N ALA A 503 28.87 18.47 -20.36
CA ALA A 503 27.43 18.46 -20.61
C ALA A 503 26.94 17.08 -21.05
N ASN A 504 25.71 16.75 -20.63
CA ASN A 504 24.96 15.53 -20.93
C ASN A 504 25.60 14.23 -20.43
N LEU A 505 24.78 13.20 -20.26
CA LEU A 505 25.21 11.86 -19.88
C LEU A 505 24.50 10.85 -20.77
N ASN A 506 25.27 10.12 -21.57
CA ASN A 506 24.77 8.97 -22.32
C ASN A 506 25.75 7.82 -22.06
N THR A 507 25.38 6.87 -21.20
CA THR A 507 26.31 5.88 -20.64
C THR A 507 25.55 4.62 -20.21
N THR A 508 26.20 3.46 -20.37
CA THR A 508 25.72 2.17 -19.86
C THR A 508 26.57 1.74 -18.67
N TYR A 509 25.93 1.56 -17.53
CA TYR A 509 26.52 1.01 -16.30
C TYR A 509 26.27 -0.50 -16.22
N LYS A 510 27.10 -1.21 -15.46
CA LYS A 510 26.82 -2.59 -15.04
C LYS A 510 26.76 -2.65 -13.53
N VAL A 511 25.72 -3.31 -12.99
CA VAL A 511 25.54 -3.48 -11.55
C VAL A 511 25.33 -4.95 -11.20
N ASP A 512 25.88 -5.36 -10.05
CA ASP A 512 25.57 -6.66 -9.46
C ASP A 512 24.21 -6.59 -8.76
N ALA A 513 23.17 -6.94 -9.50
CA ALA A 513 21.80 -6.96 -9.02
C ALA A 513 21.35 -8.35 -8.53
N SER A 514 22.26 -9.30 -8.33
CA SER A 514 21.93 -10.71 -8.00
C SER A 514 21.14 -10.91 -6.71
N GLY A 515 21.14 -9.91 -5.82
CA GLY A 515 20.32 -9.86 -4.61
C GLY A 515 18.87 -9.37 -4.80
N GLU A 516 18.46 -8.95 -6.00
CA GLU A 516 17.10 -8.49 -6.31
C GLU A 516 16.32 -9.52 -7.13
N THR A 517 14.99 -9.51 -7.03
CA THR A 517 14.12 -10.19 -8.00
C THR A 517 14.15 -9.47 -9.35
N ALA A 518 14.25 -10.21 -10.47
CA ALA A 518 14.31 -9.60 -11.79
C ALA A 518 13.01 -8.85 -12.14
N SER A 519 11.86 -9.50 -11.96
CA SER A 519 10.56 -8.83 -12.07
C SER A 519 10.25 -7.95 -10.86
N GLY A 520 9.62 -6.80 -11.13
CA GLY A 520 9.27 -5.79 -10.13
C GLY A 520 9.35 -4.37 -10.69
N SER A 521 9.13 -3.38 -9.81
CA SER A 521 9.33 -1.97 -10.16
C SER A 521 10.78 -1.57 -9.86
N TRP A 522 11.53 -1.26 -10.92
CA TRP A 522 12.87 -0.69 -10.84
C TRP A 522 12.78 0.82 -10.99
N ARG A 523 13.58 1.59 -10.26
CA ARG A 523 13.54 3.06 -10.32
C ARG A 523 14.93 3.66 -10.49
N LEU A 524 15.11 4.54 -11.46
CA LEU A 524 16.31 5.36 -11.58
C LEU A 524 16.09 6.67 -10.82
N ARG A 525 16.85 6.88 -9.74
CA ARG A 525 16.83 8.11 -8.94
C ARG A 525 18.02 8.99 -9.32
N ILE A 526 17.73 10.26 -9.61
CA ILE A 526 18.73 11.27 -9.98
C ILE A 526 18.62 12.44 -9.00
N LEU A 527 19.74 12.92 -8.48
CA LEU A 527 19.85 14.06 -7.57
C LEU A 527 20.88 15.05 -8.13
N ASP A 528 20.44 16.23 -8.56
CA ASP A 528 21.32 17.34 -8.98
C ASP A 528 21.51 18.31 -7.82
N VAL A 529 22.75 18.52 -7.34
CA VAL A 529 23.00 19.29 -6.09
C VAL A 529 24.29 20.12 -6.04
N LEU A 530 25.25 19.96 -6.95
CA LEU A 530 26.57 20.63 -6.78
C LEU A 530 26.60 22.11 -7.15
N ARG A 531 25.79 22.56 -8.13
CA ARG A 531 25.84 23.95 -8.63
C ARG A 531 24.47 24.63 -8.62
N PRO A 532 24.41 25.95 -8.35
CA PRO A 532 23.18 26.71 -8.54
C PRO A 532 22.80 26.84 -10.02
N ALA A 533 21.50 26.84 -10.31
CA ALA A 533 20.89 27.09 -11.62
C ALA A 533 21.16 26.05 -12.74
N SER A 534 21.62 24.84 -12.42
CA SER A 534 21.48 23.69 -13.31
C SER A 534 20.08 23.06 -13.20
N THR A 535 19.51 22.69 -14.34
CA THR A 535 18.39 21.75 -14.45
C THR A 535 18.61 20.91 -15.69
N GLY A 536 17.90 19.78 -15.81
CA GLY A 536 17.95 19.00 -17.04
C GLY A 536 16.78 18.05 -17.19
N THR A 537 16.94 17.10 -18.10
CA THR A 537 15.91 16.11 -18.45
C THR A 537 16.56 14.75 -18.59
N LEU A 538 16.02 13.76 -17.89
CA LEU A 538 16.22 12.36 -18.23
C LEU A 538 15.37 12.07 -19.46
N ASP A 539 16.01 11.97 -20.63
CA ASP A 539 15.34 11.68 -21.91
C ASP A 539 14.90 10.21 -21.95
N SER A 540 15.78 9.30 -21.54
CA SER A 540 15.47 7.87 -21.49
C SER A 540 16.42 7.09 -20.59
N TRP A 541 15.97 5.91 -20.16
CA TRP A 541 16.83 4.88 -19.60
C TRP A 541 16.29 3.49 -19.88
N SER A 542 17.16 2.49 -19.83
CA SER A 542 16.78 1.08 -20.00
C SER A 542 17.55 0.12 -19.11
N LEU A 543 16.93 -1.03 -18.87
CA LEU A 543 17.50 -2.18 -18.19
C LEU A 543 17.59 -3.34 -19.17
N THR A 544 18.78 -3.94 -19.27
CA THR A 544 19.03 -5.13 -20.09
C THR A 544 19.44 -6.29 -19.19
N PHE A 545 18.55 -7.28 -19.09
CA PHE A 545 18.66 -8.50 -18.28
C PHE A 545 19.23 -9.67 -19.09
#